data_AF-A0A0A5G149-F1
#
_entry.id   AF-A0A0A5G149-F1
#
_cell.length_a   1.000
_cell.length_b   1.000
_cell.length_c   1.000
_cell.angle_alpha   90.00
_cell.angle_beta   90.00
_cell.angle_gamma   90.00
#
_symmetry.space_group_name_H-M   'P 1'
#
loop_
_entity.id
_entity.type
_entity.pdbx_description
1 polymer ?
#
loop_
_entity_poly.entity_id
_entity_poly.type
_entity_poly.pdbx_seq_one_letter_code
_entity_poly.pdbx_strand_id
1 'polypeptide(L)'
;MRYLREEDRELASRFLFLSMALVVISKDIYTIEQGPYKIKEPYLELLHKMEHKGKIERKNLKQIMQQKKVNVLLLNKNESFTSYLFTANRYEEKRNYFNPAIRKKVEIIMHELMQKALQSEHGKLNTNGGQKREAIN
;
A
#
# COMPACT_ATOMS: atom_id res chain seq x y z
N MET A 1 -11.71 26.18 12.24
CA MET A 1 -10.72 25.10 12.44
C MET A 1 -9.60 25.30 11.44
N ARG A 2 -8.34 25.13 11.83
CA ARG A 2 -7.23 25.29 10.91
C ARG A 2 -7.02 23.98 10.14
N TYR A 3 -7.26 23.99 8.83
CA TYR A 3 -7.15 22.80 7.99
C TYR A 3 -5.70 22.38 7.79
N LEU A 4 -5.46 21.07 7.67
CA LEU A 4 -4.15 20.60 7.21
C LEU A 4 -3.95 21.06 5.76
N ARG A 5 -2.69 21.33 5.41
CA ARG A 5 -2.30 21.49 4.01
C ARG A 5 -2.65 20.22 3.25
N GLU A 6 -3.07 20.39 2.01
CA GLU A 6 -3.50 19.27 1.16
C GLU A 6 -2.43 18.18 1.06
N GLU A 7 -1.17 18.56 0.84
CA GLU A 7 -0.05 17.62 0.76
C GLU A 7 0.14 16.78 2.04
N ASP A 8 0.04 17.41 3.22
CA ASP A 8 0.22 16.71 4.50
C ASP A 8 -0.89 15.70 4.73
N ARG A 9 -2.10 16.07 4.30
CA ARG A 9 -3.31 15.27 4.40
C ARG A 9 -3.30 14.10 3.42
N GLU A 10 -2.85 14.32 2.19
CA GLU A 10 -2.65 13.27 1.19
C GLU A 10 -1.57 12.29 1.64
N LEU A 11 -0.45 12.79 2.15
CA LEU A 11 0.63 11.97 2.70
C LEU A 11 0.12 11.06 3.82
N ALA A 12 -0.58 11.63 4.81
CA ALA A 12 -1.15 10.88 5.91
C ALA A 12 -2.23 9.89 5.45
N SER A 13 -3.07 10.28 4.50
CA SER A 13 -4.12 9.42 3.94
C SER A 13 -3.51 8.23 3.20
N ARG A 14 -2.48 8.48 2.38
CA ARG A 14 -1.74 7.43 1.67
C ARG A 14 -1.12 6.45 2.65
N PHE A 15 -0.43 6.96 3.67
CA PHE A 15 0.15 6.13 4.72
C PHE A 15 -0.90 5.29 5.46
N LEU A 16 -2.05 5.89 5.82
CA LEU A 16 -3.14 5.24 6.53
C LEU A 16 -3.69 4.06 5.72
N PHE A 17 -4.13 4.31 4.50
CA PHE A 17 -4.77 3.29 3.67
C PHE A 17 -3.77 2.23 3.20
N LEU A 18 -2.50 2.59 2.93
CA LEU A 18 -1.46 1.62 2.60
C LEU A 18 -1.15 0.71 3.80
N SER A 19 -1.13 1.26 5.01
CA SER A 19 -0.96 0.46 6.22
C SER A 19 -2.09 -0.56 6.39
N MET A 20 -3.33 -0.18 6.08
CA MET A 20 -4.47 -1.11 6.10
C MET A 20 -4.39 -2.16 4.99
N ALA A 21 -3.99 -1.76 3.78
CA ALA A 21 -3.80 -2.69 2.67
C ALA A 21 -2.76 -3.76 3.00
N LEU A 22 -1.65 -3.38 3.64
CA LEU A 22 -0.64 -4.35 4.10
C LEU A 22 -1.21 -5.33 5.13
N VAL A 23 -2.06 -4.89 6.06
CA VAL A 23 -2.73 -5.78 7.01
C VAL A 23 -3.65 -6.77 6.28
N VAL A 24 -4.36 -6.33 5.24
CA VAL A 24 -5.19 -7.21 4.40
C VAL A 24 -4.31 -8.22 3.67
N ILE A 25 -3.24 -7.78 3.00
CA ILE A 25 -2.30 -8.65 2.28
C ILE A 25 -1.72 -9.73 3.21
N SER A 26 -1.26 -9.36 4.41
CA SER A 26 -0.71 -10.34 5.35
C SER A 26 -1.76 -11.36 5.82
N LYS A 27 -3.03 -10.95 5.95
CA LYS A 27 -4.14 -11.87 6.26
C LYS A 27 -4.49 -12.78 5.09
N ASP A 28 -4.46 -12.26 3.87
CA ASP A 28 -4.74 -13.02 2.66
C ASP A 28 -3.65 -14.07 2.42
N ILE A 29 -2.37 -13.72 2.62
CA ILE A 29 -1.24 -14.66 2.62
C ILE A 29 -1.52 -15.81 3.59
N TYR A 30 -1.80 -15.50 4.86
CA TYR A 30 -2.10 -16.52 5.87
C TYR A 30 -3.31 -17.39 5.49
N THR A 31 -4.37 -16.76 4.96
CA THR A 31 -5.59 -17.47 4.57
C THR A 31 -5.34 -18.42 3.40
N ILE A 32 -4.50 -18.05 2.44
CA ILE A 32 -4.14 -18.91 1.30
C ILE A 32 -3.20 -20.03 1.74
N GLU A 33 -2.23 -19.72 2.59
CA GLU A 33 -1.31 -20.71 3.17
C GLU A 33 -2.07 -21.82 3.92
N GLN A 34 -3.05 -21.45 4.74
CA GLN A 34 -3.84 -22.40 5.53
C GLN A 34 -5.07 -22.95 4.80
N GLY A 35 -5.47 -22.31 3.69
CA GLY A 35 -6.69 -22.65 2.97
C GLY A 35 -6.59 -23.93 2.13
N PRO A 36 -7.74 -24.49 1.70
CA PRO A 36 -7.82 -25.71 0.90
C PRO A 36 -7.55 -25.47 -0.60
N TYR A 37 -6.52 -24.69 -0.92
CA TYR A 37 -6.11 -24.42 -2.30
C TYR A 37 -5.22 -25.55 -2.83
N LYS A 38 -5.52 -26.05 -4.05
CA LYS A 38 -4.75 -27.13 -4.70
C LYS A 38 -3.35 -26.69 -5.15
N ILE A 39 -3.22 -25.43 -5.58
CA ILE A 39 -1.97 -24.80 -6.02
C ILE A 39 -1.95 -23.42 -5.36
N LYS A 40 -0.93 -23.14 -4.54
CA LYS A 40 -0.88 -21.93 -3.68
C LYS A 40 0.14 -20.93 -4.17
N GLU A 41 1.23 -21.44 -4.73
CA GLU A 41 2.48 -20.75 -5.02
C GLU A 41 2.27 -19.52 -5.92
N PRO A 42 1.50 -19.57 -7.03
CA PRO A 42 1.31 -18.39 -7.87
C PRO A 42 0.63 -17.22 -7.15
N TYR A 43 -0.32 -17.52 -6.26
CA TYR A 43 -1.03 -16.50 -5.49
C TYR A 43 -0.14 -15.91 -4.40
N LEU A 44 0.57 -16.77 -3.67
CA LEU A 44 1.49 -16.35 -2.60
C LEU A 44 2.64 -15.53 -3.17
N GLU A 45 3.20 -15.91 -4.32
CA GLU A 45 4.26 -15.15 -4.99
C GLU A 45 3.81 -13.72 -5.32
N LEU A 46 2.62 -13.56 -5.89
CA LEU A 46 2.04 -12.25 -6.18
C LEU A 46 1.86 -11.44 -4.88
N LEU A 47 1.25 -12.03 -3.86
CA LEU A 47 0.98 -11.35 -2.59
C LEU A 47 2.27 -10.95 -1.86
N HIS A 48 3.31 -11.79 -1.84
CA HIS A 48 4.60 -11.45 -1.26
C HIS A 48 5.28 -10.30 -2.01
N LYS A 49 5.21 -10.27 -3.35
CA LYS A 49 5.71 -9.14 -4.15
C LYS A 49 4.95 -7.84 -3.83
N MET A 50 3.63 -7.91 -3.72
CA MET A 50 2.78 -6.78 -3.31
C MET A 50 3.15 -6.29 -1.91
N GLU A 51 3.28 -7.21 -0.95
CA GLU A 51 3.64 -6.90 0.43
C GLU A 51 5.01 -6.24 0.53
N HIS A 52 6.01 -6.77 -0.18
CA HIS A 52 7.37 -6.21 -0.22
C HIS A 52 7.37 -4.77 -0.76
N LYS A 53 6.73 -4.54 -1.91
CA LYS A 53 6.62 -3.20 -2.51
C LYS A 53 5.87 -2.23 -1.60
N GLY A 54 4.77 -2.68 -1.00
CA GLY A 54 3.99 -1.87 -0.06
C GLY A 54 4.76 -1.53 1.22
N LYS A 55 5.56 -2.46 1.76
CA LYS A 55 6.43 -2.22 2.93
C LYS A 55 7.50 -1.17 2.63
N ILE A 56 8.13 -1.20 1.46
CA ILE A 56 9.10 -0.18 1.02
C ILE A 56 8.42 1.19 0.93
N GLU A 57 7.29 1.26 0.23
CA GLU A 57 6.55 2.52 0.07
C GLU A 57 6.10 3.08 1.43
N ARG A 58 5.55 2.24 2.30
CA ARG A 58 5.12 2.64 3.66
C ARG A 58 6.29 3.16 4.50
N LYS A 59 7.47 2.53 4.41
CA LYS A 59 8.68 3.00 5.10
C LYS A 59 9.06 4.41 4.64
N ASN A 60 9.05 4.65 3.34
CA ASN A 60 9.36 5.97 2.77
C ASN A 60 8.34 7.03 3.22
N LEU A 61 7.04 6.72 3.14
CA LEU A 61 5.98 7.61 3.62
C LEU A 61 6.16 7.93 5.10
N LYS A 62 6.50 6.94 5.94
CA LYS A 62 6.72 7.16 7.37
C LYS A 62 7.89 8.10 7.63
N GLN A 63 8.99 7.98 6.89
CA GLN A 63 10.14 8.89 6.99
C GLN A 63 9.74 10.33 6.63
N ILE A 64 9.01 10.51 5.52
CA ILE A 64 8.53 11.84 5.08
C ILE A 64 7.57 12.42 6.12
N MET A 65 6.66 11.62 6.68
CA MET A 65 5.74 12.04 7.75
C MET A 65 6.49 12.50 8.99
N GLN A 66 7.54 11.79 9.40
CA GLN A 66 8.38 12.19 10.54
C GLN A 66 9.05 13.54 10.30
N GLN A 67 9.64 13.75 9.11
CA GLN A 67 10.28 15.02 8.73
C GLN A 67 9.27 16.18 8.71
N LYS A 68 8.07 15.96 8.16
CA LYS A 68 7.00 16.97 8.10
C LYS A 68 6.19 17.10 9.41
N LYS A 69 6.50 16.32 10.45
CA LYS A 69 5.75 16.23 11.72
C LYS A 69 4.25 15.95 11.50
N VAL A 70 3.95 15.09 10.54
CA VAL A 70 2.58 14.66 10.18
C VAL A 70 2.27 13.35 10.88
N ASN A 71 1.10 13.24 11.50
CA ASN A 71 0.63 11.99 12.12
C ASN A 71 -0.84 11.72 11.79
N VAL A 72 -1.22 10.46 11.90
CA VAL A 72 -2.61 10.00 11.83
C VAL A 72 -2.87 9.04 12.97
N LEU A 73 -3.93 9.31 13.74
CA LEU A 73 -4.28 8.55 14.94
C LEU A 73 -5.74 8.09 14.84
N LEU A 74 -6.02 6.84 15.22
CA LEU A 74 -7.39 6.37 15.36
C LEU A 74 -8.02 7.03 16.59
N LEU A 75 -9.21 7.63 16.41
CA LEU A 75 -9.96 8.22 17.53
C LEU A 75 -11.09 7.30 18.00
N ASN A 76 -11.91 6.83 17.06
CA ASN A 76 -13.09 6.02 17.36
C ASN A 76 -13.39 5.13 16.15
N LYS A 77 -13.95 3.95 16.40
CA LYS A 77 -14.47 3.04 15.40
C LYS A 77 -15.79 2.47 15.89
N ASN A 78 -16.81 2.52 15.04
CA ASN A 78 -18.07 1.80 15.23
C ASN A 78 -18.41 1.01 13.95
N GLU A 79 -19.60 0.42 13.91
CA GLU A 79 -20.04 -0.46 12.83
C GLU A 79 -20.10 0.24 11.47
N SER A 80 -20.45 1.53 11.45
CA SER A 80 -20.66 2.28 10.20
C SER A 80 -19.49 3.21 9.87
N PHE A 81 -18.80 3.76 10.87
CA PHE A 81 -17.80 4.81 10.71
C PHE A 81 -16.53 4.55 11.51
N THR A 82 -15.41 5.01 10.95
CA THR A 82 -14.13 5.10 11.65
C THR A 82 -13.61 6.54 11.59
N SER A 83 -13.25 7.09 12.75
CA SER A 83 -12.77 8.45 12.92
C SER A 83 -11.26 8.46 13.15
N TYR A 84 -10.56 9.35 12.45
CA TYR A 84 -9.13 9.56 12.59
C TYR A 84 -8.82 11.03 12.87
N LEU A 85 -7.78 11.28 13.66
CA LEU A 85 -7.17 12.59 13.83
C LEU A 85 -5.92 12.67 12.97
N PHE A 86 -5.92 13.61 12.05
CA PHE A 86 -4.75 13.98 11.26
C PHE A 86 -4.12 15.19 11.92
N THR A 87 -2.81 15.14 12.20
CA THR A 87 -2.08 16.26 12.79
C THR A 87 -0.87 16.61 11.94
N ALA A 88 -0.57 17.90 11.84
CA ALA A 88 0.65 18.40 11.22
C ALA A 88 1.06 19.69 11.93
N ASN A 89 2.21 19.71 12.61
CA ASN A 89 2.65 20.84 13.44
C ASN A 89 1.59 21.27 14.48
N ARG A 90 0.94 22.43 14.30
CA ARG A 90 -0.14 22.96 15.17
C ARG A 90 -1.54 22.84 14.54
N TYR A 91 -1.64 22.10 13.44
CA TYR A 91 -2.88 21.89 12.70
C TYR A 91 -3.43 20.50 13.01
N GLU A 92 -4.74 20.44 13.20
CA GLU A 92 -5.46 19.21 13.50
C GLU A 92 -6.73 19.15 12.65
N GLU A 93 -6.99 17.98 12.07
CA GLU A 93 -8.17 17.72 11.27
C GLU A 93 -8.75 16.36 11.65
N LYS A 94 -9.98 16.36 12.17
CA LYS A 94 -10.73 15.14 12.41
C LYS A 94 -11.40 14.70 11.11
N ARG A 95 -11.21 13.44 10.73
CA ARG A 95 -11.84 12.83 9.56
C ARG A 95 -12.65 11.62 9.96
N ASN A 96 -13.93 11.63 9.61
CA ASN A 96 -14.82 10.50 9.78
C ASN A 96 -15.02 9.84 8.43
N TYR A 97 -14.73 8.55 8.35
CA TYR A 97 -14.89 7.75 7.14
C TYR A 97 -15.99 6.73 7.32
N PHE A 98 -16.87 6.64 6.32
CA PHE A 98 -17.77 5.51 6.20
C PHE A 98 -16.95 4.24 5.92
N ASN A 99 -17.19 3.16 6.66
CA ASN A 99 -16.37 1.95 6.61
C ASN A 99 -16.29 1.34 5.18
N PRO A 100 -17.37 1.29 4.38
CA PRO A 100 -17.30 0.92 2.97
C PRO A 100 -16.39 1.83 2.12
N ALA A 101 -16.31 3.13 2.42
CA ALA A 101 -15.39 4.03 1.71
C ALA A 101 -13.92 3.71 2.04
N ILE A 102 -13.61 3.36 3.30
CA ILE A 102 -12.28 2.86 3.68
C ILE A 102 -11.95 1.60 2.87
N ARG A 103 -12.88 0.63 2.82
CA ARG A 103 -12.70 -0.59 2.05
C ARG A 103 -12.38 -0.29 0.59
N LYS A 104 -13.12 0.64 -0.03
CA LYS A 104 -12.85 1.03 -1.43
C LYS A 104 -11.47 1.67 -1.59
N LYS A 105 -11.02 2.51 -0.65
CA LYS A 105 -9.68 3.10 -0.68
C LYS A 105 -8.58 2.04 -0.53
N VAL A 106 -8.78 1.04 0.32
CA VAL A 106 -7.86 -0.09 0.46
C VAL A 106 -7.82 -0.92 -0.83
N GLU A 107 -8.97 -1.23 -1.42
CA GLU A 107 -9.08 -1.97 -2.69
C GLU A 107 -8.30 -1.27 -3.82
N ILE A 108 -8.38 0.06 -3.93
CA ILE A 108 -7.59 0.83 -4.90
C ILE A 108 -6.08 0.60 -4.70
N ILE A 109 -5.60 0.64 -3.46
CA ILE A 109 -4.19 0.39 -3.14
C ILE A 109 -3.80 -1.06 -3.47
N MET A 110 -4.69 -2.03 -3.23
CA MET A 110 -4.45 -3.43 -3.61
C MET A 110 -4.23 -3.55 -5.12
N HIS A 111 -5.07 -2.91 -5.94
CA HIS A 111 -4.91 -2.89 -7.39
C HIS A 111 -3.60 -2.24 -7.83
N GLU A 112 -3.21 -1.11 -7.24
CA GLU A 112 -1.93 -0.47 -7.54
C GLU A 112 -0.75 -1.36 -7.20
N LEU A 113 -0.76 -2.01 -6.03
CA LEU A 113 0.32 -2.92 -5.61
C LEU A 113 0.39 -4.14 -6.53
N MET A 114 -0.75 -4.68 -6.94
CA MET A 114 -0.84 -5.79 -7.89
C MET A 114 -0.21 -5.41 -9.24
N GLN A 115 -0.58 -4.24 -9.80
CA GLN A 115 0.02 -3.74 -11.04
C GLN A 115 1.54 -3.56 -10.90
N LYS A 116 2.00 -2.94 -9.80
CA LYS A 116 3.44 -2.78 -9.52
C LYS A 116 4.16 -4.12 -9.38
N ALA A 117 3.51 -5.15 -8.83
CA ALA A 117 4.08 -6.48 -8.67
C ALA A 117 4.26 -7.20 -10.02
N LEU A 118 3.27 -7.09 -10.91
CA LEU A 118 3.30 -7.71 -12.25
C LEU A 118 4.24 -7.00 -13.23
N GLN A 119 4.43 -5.69 -13.09
CA GLN A 119 5.36 -4.92 -13.94
C GLN A 119 6.84 -5.32 -13.75
N SER A 120 7.24 -5.80 -12.56
CA SER A 120 8.64 -6.21 -12.31
C SER A 120 9.11 -7.44 -13.09
N GLU A 121 8.20 -8.18 -13.75
CA GLU A 121 8.56 -9.32 -14.58
C GLU A 121 8.84 -8.94 -16.03
N HIS A 122 8.11 -7.96 -16.57
CA HIS A 122 8.26 -7.53 -17.97
C HIS A 122 9.58 -6.80 -18.25
N GLY A 123 10.20 -6.18 -17.23
CA GLY A 123 11.51 -5.54 -17.37
C GLY A 123 12.71 -6.51 -17.39
N LYS A 124 12.53 -7.76 -16.95
CA LYS A 124 13.62 -8.76 -16.89
C LYS A 124 13.74 -9.63 -18.14
N LEU A 125 12.68 -9.73 -18.95
CA LEU A 125 12.69 -10.52 -20.19
C LEU A 125 13.40 -9.79 -21.35
N ASN A 126 13.52 -8.46 -21.29
CA ASN A 126 14.09 -7.65 -22.39
C ASN A 126 15.61 -7.44 -22.30
N THR A 127 16.31 -7.93 -21.27
CA THR A 127 17.76 -7.71 -21.11
C THR A 127 18.64 -8.90 -21.48
N ASN A 128 18.07 -10.07 -21.79
CA ASN A 128 18.85 -11.30 -22.06
C ASN A 128 18.89 -11.73 -23.53
N GLY A 129 18.35 -10.93 -24.47
CA GLY A 129 18.23 -11.31 -25.90
C GLY A 129 19.22 -10.66 -26.88
N GLY A 130 20.15 -9.82 -26.41
CA GLY A 130 20.83 -8.85 -27.27
C GLY A 130 22.36 -8.90 -27.33
N GLN A 131 23.03 -10.04 -27.09
CA GLN A 131 24.49 -10.15 -27.32
C GLN A 131 24.90 -11.57 -27.72
N LYS A 132 24.74 -11.90 -29.01
CA LYS A 132 25.62 -12.83 -29.75
C LYS A 132 25.10 -12.97 -31.18
N ARG A 133 25.67 -12.20 -32.11
CA ARG A 133 25.83 -12.53 -33.55
C ARG A 133 26.52 -11.36 -34.26
N GLU A 134 27.79 -11.15 -33.92
CA GLU A 134 28.77 -10.58 -34.85
C GLU A 134 30.03 -11.42 -34.75
N ALA A 135 30.00 -12.54 -35.47
CA ALA A 135 31.18 -13.25 -35.89
C ALA A 135 30.80 -14.06 -37.14
N ILE A 136 31.58 -13.87 -38.21
CA ILE A 136 31.68 -14.70 -39.41
C ILE A 136 30.65 -14.40 -40.51
N ASN A 137 30.92 -13.36 -41.31
CA ASN A 137 31.44 -13.45 -42.68
C ASN A 137 31.48 -12.07 -43.34
#